data_AF-A0A969QKD8-F1
#
_entry.id   AF-A0A969QKD8-F1
#
_cell.length_a   1.000
_cell.length_b   1.000
_cell.length_c   1.000
_cell.angle_alpha   90.00
_cell.angle_beta   90.00
_cell.angle_gamma   90.00
#
_symmetry.space_group_name_H-M   'P 1'
#
loop_
_entity.id
_entity.type
_entity.pdbx_description
1 polymer ?
#
loop_
_entity_poly.entity_id
_entity_poly.type
_entity_poly.pdbx_seq_one_letter_code
_entity_poly.pdbx_strand_id
1 'polypeptide(L)'
;MPEIHFQIQWPDGQPETCYSPSLIVKEYFMPNREYELEDFVVRSRTALNIASDRVLEKYGMPCGRALGQIRQIETAASAYKNFPNPKVQFYSVLLRISSGYRVYTSF
;
A
#
# COMPACT_ATOMS: atom_id res chain seq x y z
N MET A 1 0.57 10.17 -13.84
CA MET A 1 -0.15 9.20 -12.98
C MET A 1 -0.37 9.88 -11.64
N PRO A 2 -1.54 9.74 -11.01
CA PRO A 2 -1.72 10.27 -9.67
C PRO A 2 -0.88 9.46 -8.67
N GLU A 3 0.00 10.16 -7.98
CA GLU A 3 0.71 9.65 -6.82
C GLU A 3 -0.22 9.67 -5.60
N ILE A 4 -0.30 8.56 -4.88
CA ILE A 4 -1.13 8.44 -3.67
C ILE A 4 -0.33 7.86 -2.52
N HIS A 5 -0.89 8.03 -1.32
CA HIS A 5 -0.48 7.27 -0.15
C HIS A 5 -1.67 6.47 0.35
N PHE A 6 -1.42 5.38 1.07
CA PHE A 6 -2.47 4.62 1.74
C PHE A 6 -2.04 4.33 3.17
N GLN A 7 -3.01 4.26 4.07
CA GLN A 7 -2.78 4.05 5.49
C GLN A 7 -3.17 2.64 5.87
N ILE A 8 -2.31 2.00 6.65
CA ILE A 8 -2.54 0.69 7.23
C ILE A 8 -2.29 0.74 8.73
N GLN A 9 -2.72 -0.31 9.43
CA GLN A 9 -2.28 -0.61 10.77
C GLN A 9 -1.82 -2.04 10.86
N TRP A 10 -0.63 -2.21 11.42
CA TRP A 10 0.01 -3.48 11.68
C TRP A 10 -0.68 -4.24 12.83
N PRO A 11 -0.39 -5.54 13.00
CA PRO A 11 -1.03 -6.37 14.03
C PRO A 11 -0.87 -5.87 15.47
N ASP A 12 0.16 -5.07 15.75
CA ASP A 12 0.45 -4.46 17.06
C ASP A 12 -0.28 -3.12 17.28
N GLY A 13 -1.05 -2.66 16.30
CA GLY A 13 -1.73 -1.37 16.35
C GLY A 13 -0.93 -0.20 15.77
N GLN A 14 0.30 -0.41 15.30
CA GLN A 14 1.11 0.67 14.75
C GLN A 14 0.59 1.10 13.37
N PRO A 15 0.26 2.39 13.19
CA PRO A 15 -0.13 2.90 11.89
C PRO A 15 1.09 3.08 10.98
N GLU A 16 0.94 2.79 9.69
CA GLU A 16 1.93 3.08 8.67
C GLU A 16 1.29 3.76 7.46
N THR A 17 2.00 4.72 6.86
CA THR A 17 1.59 5.35 5.59
C THR A 17 2.51 4.88 4.48
N CYS A 18 1.95 4.15 3.53
CA CYS A 18 2.66 3.56 2.42
C CYS A 18 2.46 4.35 1.12
N TYR A 19 3.47 4.34 0.27
CA TYR A 19 3.49 5.00 -1.03
C TYR A 19 2.90 4.13 -2.16
N SER A 20 2.18 4.73 -3.12
CA SER A 20 1.91 4.10 -4.42
C SER A 20 1.89 5.11 -5.56
N PRO A 21 2.60 4.86 -6.68
CA PRO A 21 2.57 5.75 -7.85
C PRO A 21 1.29 5.59 -8.70
N SER A 22 0.33 4.77 -8.27
CA SER A 22 -0.91 4.50 -9.00
C SER A 22 -2.08 4.19 -8.07
N LEU A 23 -3.30 4.44 -8.57
CA LEU A 23 -4.55 4.11 -7.88
C LEU A 23 -4.87 2.61 -7.87
N ILE A 24 -4.09 1.77 -8.56
CA ILE A 24 -4.32 0.31 -8.69
C ILE A 24 -4.47 -0.40 -7.35
N VAL A 25 -3.84 0.09 -6.27
CA VAL A 25 -3.99 -0.46 -4.91
C VAL A 25 -5.45 -0.51 -4.45
N LYS A 26 -6.33 0.35 -4.98
CA LYS A 26 -7.76 0.36 -4.71
C LYS A 26 -8.51 -0.86 -5.26
N GLU A 27 -7.96 -1.51 -6.28
CA GLU A 27 -8.53 -2.75 -6.84
C GLU A 27 -8.15 -3.98 -5.99
N TYR A 28 -7.11 -3.86 -5.15
CA TYR A 28 -6.61 -4.93 -4.28
C TYR A 28 -7.09 -4.82 -2.83
N PHE A 29 -7.43 -3.60 -2.39
CA PHE A 29 -7.78 -3.30 -1.01
C PHE A 29 -9.05 -2.48 -0.88
N MET A 30 -9.94 -2.95 -0.01
CA MET A 30 -11.07 -2.21 0.54
C MET A 30 -10.68 -1.42 1.80
N PRO A 31 -11.12 -0.15 1.95
CA PRO A 31 -11.03 0.62 3.18
C PRO A 31 -11.68 -0.08 4.36
N ASN A 32 -11.14 0.17 5.55
CA ASN A 32 -11.56 -0.40 6.83
C ASN A 32 -11.67 -1.94 6.84
N ARG A 33 -10.87 -2.62 6.03
CA ARG A 33 -10.86 -4.08 5.95
C ARG A 33 -9.55 -4.65 6.46
N GLU A 34 -9.65 -5.75 7.20
CA GLU A 34 -8.51 -6.55 7.64
C GLU A 34 -8.16 -7.62 6.61
N TYR A 35 -6.86 -7.88 6.49
CA TYR A 35 -6.28 -8.93 5.66
C TYR A 35 -5.30 -9.72 6.50
N GLU A 36 -5.21 -11.03 6.27
CA GLU A 36 -4.11 -11.83 6.83
C GLU A 36 -2.78 -11.24 6.37
N LEU A 37 -1.77 -11.23 7.25
CA LEU A 37 -0.47 -10.59 6.99
C LEU A 37 0.15 -11.06 5.67
N GLU A 38 0.12 -12.37 5.40
CA GLU A 38 0.68 -12.93 4.17
C GLU A 38 -0.11 -12.51 2.92
N ASP A 39 -1.44 -12.53 2.97
CA ASP A 39 -2.31 -12.06 1.88
C ASP A 39 -2.08 -10.56 1.61
N PHE A 40 -1.96 -9.75 2.68
CA PHE A 40 -1.66 -8.33 2.57
C PHE A 40 -0.32 -8.07 1.86
N VAL A 41 0.73 -8.79 2.23
CA VAL A 41 2.06 -8.65 1.60
C VAL A 41 2.01 -9.04 0.12
N VAL A 42 1.37 -10.17 -0.21
CA VAL A 42 1.23 -10.64 -1.60
C VAL A 42 0.44 -9.66 -2.46
N ARG A 43 -0.70 -9.16 -1.97
CA ARG A 43 -1.51 -8.13 -2.65
C ARG A 43 -0.74 -6.84 -2.84
N SER A 44 -0.03 -6.37 -1.80
CA SER A 44 0.75 -5.14 -1.85
C SER A 44 1.87 -5.23 -2.89
N ARG A 45 2.62 -6.34 -2.90
CA ARG A 45 3.66 -6.61 -3.91
C ARG A 45 3.07 -6.57 -5.32
N THR A 46 1.94 -7.25 -5.54
CA THR A 46 1.29 -7.31 -6.84
C THR A 46 0.85 -5.92 -7.31
N ALA A 47 0.13 -5.18 -6.46
CA ALA A 47 -0.37 -3.85 -6.78
C ALA A 47 0.77 -2.85 -7.05
N LEU A 48 1.84 -2.87 -6.25
CA LEU A 48 2.97 -1.94 -6.40
C LEU A 48 3.83 -2.27 -7.63
N ASN A 49 3.97 -3.54 -8.01
CA ASN A 49 4.61 -3.92 -9.27
C ASN A 49 3.81 -3.41 -10.47
N ILE A 50 2.49 -3.66 -10.51
CA ILE A 50 1.62 -3.12 -11.58
C ILE A 50 1.68 -1.59 -11.62
N ALA A 51 1.72 -0.95 -10.44
CA ALA A 51 1.88 0.50 -10.36
C ALA A 51 3.21 0.96 -10.98
N SER A 52 4.32 0.25 -10.73
CA SER A 52 5.62 0.53 -11.33
C SER A 52 5.62 0.29 -12.85
N ASP A 53 4.99 -0.79 -13.33
CA ASP A 53 4.92 -1.12 -14.75
C ASP A 53 4.16 -0.03 -15.52
N ARG A 54 3.05 0.47 -14.97
CA ARG A 54 2.32 1.62 -15.54
C ARG A 54 3.19 2.90 -15.61
N VAL A 55 4.11 3.10 -14.66
CA VAL A 55 5.08 4.22 -14.72
C VAL A 55 6.09 3.99 -15.83
N LEU A 56 6.62 2.77 -15.95
CA LEU A 56 7.56 2.39 -17.00
C LEU A 56 6.95 2.60 -18.40
N GLU A 57 5.71 2.14 -18.62
CA GLU A 57 4.99 2.33 -19.88
C GLU A 57 4.79 3.81 -20.22
N LYS A 58 4.50 4.64 -19.22
CA LYS A 58 4.20 6.07 -19.42
C LYS A 58 5.43 6.97 -19.54
N TYR A 59 6.51 6.64 -18.83
CA TYR A 59 7.68 7.52 -18.65
C TYR A 59 9.01 6.89 -19.08
N GLY A 60 9.02 5.63 -19.52
CA GLY A 60 10.21 4.93 -19.99
C GLY A 60 11.17 4.46 -18.90
N MET A 61 10.82 4.61 -17.62
CA MET A 61 11.63 4.16 -16.48
C MET A 61 10.77 3.58 -15.35
N PRO A 62 11.20 2.50 -14.68
CA PRO A 62 10.45 1.92 -13.57
C PRO A 62 10.51 2.80 -12.33
N CYS A 63 9.50 2.70 -11.46
CA CYS A 63 9.43 3.50 -10.25
C CYS A 63 10.23 2.85 -9.11
N GLY A 64 11.47 3.30 -8.88
CA GLY A 64 12.29 2.82 -7.75
C GLY A 64 11.63 3.01 -6.38
N ARG A 65 10.77 4.01 -6.22
CA ARG A 65 9.99 4.24 -4.98
C ARG A 65 8.98 3.12 -4.71
N ALA A 66 8.36 2.54 -5.75
CA ALA A 66 7.45 1.42 -5.58
C ALA A 66 8.19 0.17 -5.08
N LEU A 67 9.36 -0.14 -5.66
CA LEU A 67 10.21 -1.24 -5.19
C LEU A 67 10.70 -1.02 -3.75
N GLY A 68 11.06 0.23 -3.41
CA GLY A 68 11.39 0.60 -2.03
C GLY A 68 10.24 0.35 -1.07
N GLN A 69 9.01 0.71 -1.45
CA GLN A 69 7.82 0.47 -0.64
C GLN A 69 7.54 -1.03 -0.45
N ILE A 70 7.69 -1.85 -1.49
CA ILE A 70 7.54 -3.31 -1.38
C ILE A 70 8.50 -3.86 -0.31
N ARG A 71 9.77 -3.46 -0.36
CA ARG A 71 10.78 -3.89 0.63
C ARG A 71 10.44 -3.43 2.05
N GLN A 72 9.92 -2.21 2.20
CA GLN A 72 9.49 -1.69 3.51
C GLN A 72 8.37 -2.55 4.10
N ILE A 73 7.32 -2.82 3.31
CA ILE A 73 6.19 -3.67 3.72
C ILE A 73 6.66 -5.08 4.10
N GLU A 74 7.52 -5.69 3.28
CA GLU A 74 8.04 -7.04 3.55
C GLU A 74 8.91 -7.09 4.82
N THR A 75 9.73 -6.06 5.03
CA THR A 75 10.61 -5.95 6.20
C THR A 75 9.77 -5.75 7.46
N ALA A 76 8.80 -4.84 7.44
CA ALA A 76 7.89 -4.61 8.57
C ALA A 76 7.06 -5.87 8.88
N ALA A 77 6.49 -6.52 7.85
CA ALA A 77 5.74 -7.76 8.02
C ALA A 77 6.57 -8.88 8.65
N SER A 78 7.89 -8.93 8.42
CA SER A 78 8.75 -9.96 9.01
C SER A 78 8.76 -9.94 10.55
N ALA A 79 8.54 -8.77 11.17
CA ALA A 79 8.46 -8.63 12.63
C ALA A 79 7.21 -9.30 13.23
N TYR A 80 6.17 -9.52 12.42
CA TYR A 80 4.87 -10.02 12.88
C TYR A 80 4.61 -11.49 12.52
N LYS A 81 5.57 -12.20 11.89
CA LYS A 81 5.39 -13.60 11.48
C LYS A 81 5.03 -14.57 12.60
N ASN A 82 5.45 -14.27 13.84
CA ASN A 82 5.21 -15.11 15.01
C ASN A 82 3.98 -14.67 15.83
N PHE A 83 3.26 -13.64 15.41
CA PHE A 83 2.03 -13.24 16.08
C PHE A 83 0.93 -14.29 15.82
N PRO A 84 0.03 -14.54 16.78
CA PRO A 84 -1.12 -15.41 16.55
C PRO A 84 -2.11 -14.71 15.60
N ASN A 85 -2.37 -15.31 14.43
CA ASN A 85 -3.28 -14.79 13.39
C ASN A 85 -3.04 -13.29 13.07
N PRO A 86 -1.85 -12.93 12.55
CA PRO A 86 -1.48 -11.55 12.33
C PRO A 86 -2.32 -10.95 11.20
N LYS A 87 -3.03 -9.86 11.50
CA LYS A 87 -3.85 -9.14 10.52
C LYS A 87 -3.38 -7.71 10.35
N VAL A 88 -3.44 -7.24 9.11
CA VAL A 88 -3.19 -5.85 8.73
C VAL A 88 -4.50 -5.20 8.35
N GLN A 89 -4.81 -4.09 8.98
CA GLN A 89 -6.00 -3.30 8.65
C GLN A 89 -5.65 -2.25 7.60
N PHE A 90 -6.34 -2.25 6.47
CA PHE A 90 -6.24 -1.20 5.47
C PHE A 90 -7.25 -0.10 5.78
N TYR A 91 -6.80 1.10 6.12
CA TYR A 91 -7.68 2.19 6.56
C TYR A 91 -8.25 3.00 5.42
N SER A 92 -7.38 3.68 4.68
CA SER A 92 -7.80 4.69 3.71
C SER A 92 -6.75 4.94 2.64
N VAL A 93 -7.19 5.58 1.55
CA VAL A 93 -6.28 6.13 0.54
C VAL A 93 -6.27 7.64 0.65
N LEU A 94 -5.07 8.21 0.72
CA LEU A 94 -4.80 9.64 0.76
C LEU A 94 -4.40 10.12 -0.63
N LEU A 95 -5.25 10.95 -1.23
CA LEU A 95 -4.95 11.66 -2.46
C LEU A 95 -4.39 13.04 -2.13
N ARG A 96 -3.19 13.34 -2.63
CA ARG A 96 -2.61 14.68 -2.49
C ARG A 96 -3.38 15.66 -3.36
N ILE A 97 -3.87 16.74 -2.76
CA ILE A 97 -4.55 17.86 -3.41
C ILE A 97 -3.74 19.15 -3.18
N SER A 98 -4.07 20.22 -3.91
CA SER A 98 -3.38 21.53 -3.79
C SER A 98 -3.40 22.13 -2.38
N SER A 99 -4.35 21.71 -1.52
CA SER A 99 -4.52 22.18 -0.15
C SER A 99 -4.22 21.11 0.93
N GLY A 100 -3.49 20.03 0.60
CA GLY A 100 -3.11 18.98 1.56
C GLY A 100 -3.46 17.57 1.07
N TYR A 101 -4.08 16.75 1.93
CA TYR A 101 -4.54 15.40 1.57
C TYR A 101 -6.06 15.30 1.70
N ARG A 102 -6.70 14.64 0.73
CA ARG A 102 -8.09 14.21 0.84
C ARG A 102 -8.12 12.72 1.14
N VAL A 103 -8.72 12.37 2.28
CA VAL A 103 -8.95 10.98 2.69
C VAL A 103 -10.09 10.41 1.86
N TYR A 104 -9.88 9.25 1.24
CA TYR A 104 -10.91 8.48 0.57
C TYR A 104 -11.13 7.18 1.35
N THR A 105 -12.29 7.09 1.99
CA THR A 105 -12.77 5.92 2.74
C THR A 105 -13.89 5.17 2.02
N SER A 106 -14.42 5.71 0.91
CA SER A 106 -15.45 5.08 0.09
C SER A 106 -15.01 5.00 -1.38
N PHE A 107 -15.36 3.90 -2.04
CA PHE A 107 -15.24 3.69 -3.48
C PHE A 107 -16.58 3.90 -4.17
#